data_AF-A0A1I7TBC5-F1
#
_entry.id   AF-A0A1I7TBC5-F1
#
_cell.length_a   1.000
_cell.length_b   1.000
_cell.length_c   1.000
_cell.angle_alpha   90.00
_cell.angle_beta   90.00
_cell.angle_gamma   90.00
#
_symmetry.space_group_name_H-M   'P 1'
#
loop_
_entity.id
_entity.type
_entity.pdbx_description
1 polymer ?
#
loop_
_entity_poly.entity_id
_entity_poly.type
_entity_poly.pdbx_seq_one_letter_code
_entity_poly.pdbx_strand_id
1 'polypeptide(L)' 'MLADRWIVGTILKYRRRKGRDEYLVNWIGWDSTHNTWEPVRNINNVHAIDKFWEFQEEVFGKRDQIGTEERKEKSKRRS' A
#
# COMPACT_ATOMS: atom_id res chain seq x y z
N MET A 1 10.82 -18.44 27.33
CA MET A 1 11.21 -17.53 26.25
C MET A 1 10.04 -17.46 25.27
N LEU A 2 9.16 -16.48 25.45
CA LEU A 2 8.01 -16.30 24.57
C LEU A 2 8.55 -15.70 23.28
N ALA A 3 8.29 -16.35 22.15
CA ALA A 3 8.67 -15.87 20.83
C ALA A 3 8.23 -14.41 20.68
N ASP A 4 9.16 -13.54 20.27
CA ASP A 4 8.88 -12.14 19.97
C ASP A 4 7.80 -12.08 18.89
N ARG A 5 6.55 -11.98 19.35
CA ARG A 5 5.37 -11.84 18.51
C ARG A 5 5.20 -10.35 18.27
N TRP A 6 5.85 -9.88 17.22
CA TRP A 6 5.77 -8.49 16.79
C TRP A 6 4.32 -8.16 16.44
N ILE A 7 3.77 -7.11 17.07
CA ILE A 7 2.41 -6.67 16.79
C ILE A 7 2.44 -5.81 15.53
N VAL A 8 1.76 -6.28 14.48
CA VAL A 8 1.56 -5.53 13.24
C VAL A 8 0.81 -4.24 13.57
N GLY A 9 1.44 -3.09 13.29
CA GLY A 9 0.82 -1.78 13.47
C GLY A 9 0.02 -1.38 12.25
N THR A 10 0.66 -0.65 11.33
CA THR A 10 -0.01 -0.02 10.17
C THR A 10 0.69 -0.38 8.86
N ILE A 11 -0.10 -0.62 7.81
CA ILE A 11 0.43 -0.82 6.47
C ILE A 11 0.66 0.54 5.82
N LEU A 12 1.89 0.78 5.35
CA LEU A 12 2.29 2.05 4.75
C LEU A 12 2.33 2.00 3.23
N LYS A 13 2.74 0.87 2.67
CA LYS A 13 2.92 0.69 1.22
C LYS A 13 2.57 -0.71 0.79
N TYR A 14 2.24 -0.83 -0.49
CA TYR A 14 2.04 -2.10 -1.18
C TYR A 14 2.96 -2.18 -2.40
N ARG A 15 3.48 -3.37 -2.67
CA ARG A 15 4.15 -3.68 -3.93
C ARG A 15 3.88 -5.13 -4.33
N ARG A 16 3.86 -5.37 -5.63
CA ARG A 16 3.83 -6.72 -6.20
C ARG A 16 5.20 -7.04 -6.83
N ARG A 17 5.93 -8.03 -6.32
CA ARG A 17 7.20 -8.50 -6.91
C ARG A 17 7.15 -10.01 -7.16
N LYS A 18 7.58 -10.44 -8.36
CA LYS A 18 7.61 -11.86 -8.76
C LYS A 18 6.29 -12.60 -8.50
N GLY A 19 5.15 -11.92 -8.73
CA GLY A 19 3.82 -12.49 -8.50
C GLY A 19 3.40 -12.62 -7.03
N ARG A 20 4.15 -12.01 -6.09
CA ARG A 20 3.83 -12.00 -4.66
C ARG A 20 3.49 -10.58 -4.20
N ASP A 21 2.46 -10.52 -3.38
CA ASP A 21 1.98 -9.29 -2.74
C ASP A 21 2.71 -9.08 -1.42
N GLU A 22 3.42 -7.96 -1.34
CA GLU A 22 4.20 -7.55 -0.19
C GLU A 22 3.72 -6.20 0.33
N TYR A 23 3.60 -6.09 1.64
CA TYR A 23 3.13 -4.91 2.34
C TYR A 23 4.23 -4.39 3.26
N LEU A 24 4.47 -3.09 3.22
CA LEU A 24 5.39 -2.43 4.14
C LEU A 24 4.68 -2.20 5.46
N VAL A 25 5.07 -2.95 6.48
CA VAL A 25 4.45 -2.89 7.81
C VAL A 25 5.28 -1.98 8.71
N ASN A 26 4.60 -1.07 9.40
CA ASN A 26 5.13 -0.39 10.57
C ASN A 26 4.73 -1.17 11.83
N TRP A 27 5.72 -1.59 12.60
CA TRP A 27 5.55 -2.41 13.80
C TRP A 27 5.18 -1.53 15.00
N ILE A 28 4.27 -1.99 15.87
CA ILE A 28 3.91 -1.24 17.07
C ILE A 28 5.10 -1.19 18.02
N GLY A 29 5.43 0.02 18.51
CA GLY A 29 6.55 0.24 19.43
C GLY A 29 7.91 0.37 18.76
N TRP A 30 7.96 0.32 17.44
CA TRP A 30 9.18 0.54 16.65
C TRP A 30 9.02 1.76 15.75
N ASP A 31 10.13 2.44 15.51
CA ASP A 31 10.18 3.55 14.57
C ASP A 31 10.15 3.07 13.11
N SER A 32 9.92 4.01 12.20
CA SER A 32 9.80 3.74 10.76
C SER A 32 11.07 3.20 10.09
N THR A 33 12.21 3.15 10.81
CA THR A 33 13.44 2.54 10.29
C THR A 33 13.38 1.02 10.33
N HIS A 34 12.51 0.46 11.18
CA HIS A 34 12.29 -0.98 11.32
C HIS A 34 11.18 -1.52 10.39
N ASN A 35 10.69 -0.69 9.47
CA ASN A 35 9.66 -1.10 8.52
C ASN A 35 10.16 -2.21 7.59
N THR A 36 9.47 -3.35 7.57
CA THR A 36 9.82 -4.50 6.72
C THR A 36 8.75 -4.79 5.67
N TRP A 37 9.18 -5.36 4.55
CA TRP A 37 8.30 -5.83 3.48
C TRP A 37 7.84 -7.25 3.80
N GLU A 38 6.63 -7.37 4.32
CA GLU A 38 6.06 -8.65 4.72
C GLU A 38 5.07 -9.16 3.67
N PRO A 39 5.09 -10.47 3.36
CA PRO A 39 4.09 -11.05 2.47
C PRO A 39 2.71 -11.00 3.12
N VAL A 40 1.64 -11.00 2.31
CA VAL A 40 0.26 -10.97 2.84
C VAL A 40 -0.01 -12.06 3.89
N ARG A 41 0.65 -13.22 3.77
CA ARG A 41 0.55 -14.35 4.70
C ARG A 41 1.07 -14.05 6.11
N ASN A 42 1.97 -13.08 6.26
CA ASN A 42 2.51 -12.68 7.56
C ASN A 42 1.71 -11.54 8.20
N ILE A 43 0.76 -10.95 7.46
CA ILE A 43 -0.13 -9.92 7.97
C ILE A 43 -1.31 -10.60 8.67
N ASN A 44 -1.20 -10.76 9.99
CA ASN A 44 -2.26 -11.39 10.79
C ASN A 44 -3.50 -10.49 10.96
N ASN A 45 -3.39 -9.20 10.63
CA ASN A 45 -4.47 -8.23 10.78
C ASN A 45 -5.02 -7.83 9.40
N VAL A 46 -6.06 -8.53 8.96
CA VAL A 46 -6.73 -8.28 7.67
C VAL A 46 -7.33 -6.88 7.61
N HIS A 47 -7.81 -6.34 8.73
CA HIS A 47 -8.35 -4.97 8.79
C HIS A 47 -7.30 -3.90 8.46
N ALA A 48 -6.02 -4.16 8.71
CA ALA A 48 -4.95 -3.24 8.32
C ALA A 48 -4.80 -3.17 6.79
N ILE A 49 -5.03 -4.30 6.11
CA ILE A 49 -5.04 -4.40 4.65
C ILE A 49 -6.26 -3.66 4.09
N ASP A 50 -7.44 -3.91 4.65
CA ASP A 50 -8.68 -3.26 4.21
C ASP A 50 -8.58 -1.73 4.32
N LYS A 51 -8.15 -1.21 5.48
CA LYS A 51 -7.93 0.23 5.67
C LYS A 51 -6.90 0.82 4.70
N PHE A 52 -5.84 0.06 4.42
CA PHE A 52 -4.84 0.50 3.45
C PHE A 52 -5.46 0.64 2.06
N TRP A 53 -6.22 -0.35 1.60
CA TRP A 53 -6.87 -0.31 0.29
C TRP A 53 -7.97 0.73 0.20
N GLU A 54 -8.79 0.90 1.24
CA GLU A 54 -9.80 1.97 1.32
C GLU A 54 -9.15 3.35 1.12
N PHE A 55 -8.04 3.61 1.82
CA PHE A 55 -7.27 4.85 1.65
C PHE A 55 -6.62 4.96 0.25
N GLN A 56 -6.10 3.86 -0.30
CA GLN A 56 -5.55 3.87 -1.64
C GLN A 56 -6.62 4.17 -2.69
N GLU A 57 -7.82 3.59 -2.59
CA GLU A 57 -8.91 3.87 -3.53
C GLU A 57 -9.33 5.34 -3.48
N GLU A 58 -9.41 5.93 -2.28
CA GLU A 58 -9.73 7.35 -2.13
C GLU A 58 -8.69 8.27 -2.80
N VAL A 59 -7.40 7.92 -2.68
CA VAL A 59 -6.27 8.71 -3.21
C VAL A 59 -6.03 8.45 -4.70
N PHE A 60 -6.08 7.20 -5.15
CA PHE A 60 -5.80 6.80 -6.53
C PHE A 60 -7.01 6.93 -7.45
N GLY A 61 -8.24 6.78 -6.94
CA GLY A 61 -9.46 7.05 -7.70
C GLY A 61 -9.55 8.48 -8.22
N LYS A 62 -8.88 9.44 -7.54
CA LYS A 62 -8.73 10.83 -8.01
C LYS A 62 -7.62 11.01 -9.04
N ARG A 63 -6.53 10.22 -8.95
CA ARG A 63 -5.36 10.35 -9.84
C ARG A 63 -5.61 9.82 -11.25
N ASP A 64 -6.40 8.75 -11.38
CA ASP A 64 -6.66 8.16 -12.70
C ASP A 64 -7.47 9.11 -13.59
N GLN A 65 -8.42 9.86 -13.00
CA GLN A 65 -9.18 10.89 -13.71
C GLN A 65 -8.28 12.02 -14.25
N ILE A 66 -7.34 12.51 -13.45
CA ILE A 66 -6.40 13.57 -13.85
C ILE A 66 -5.47 13.09 -14.99
N GLY A 67 -4.97 11.86 -14.91
CA GLY A 67 -4.08 11.29 -15.92
C GLY A 67 -4.76 11.01 -17.27
N THR A 68 -6.05 10.65 -17.26
CA THR A 68 -6.83 10.42 -18.49
C THR A 68 -7.24 11.71 -19.19
N GLU A 69 -7.61 12.75 -18.45
CA GLU A 69 -8.02 14.05 -19.01
C GLU A 69 -6.84 14.71 -19.74
N GLU A 70 -5.64 14.68 -19.14
CA GLU A 70 -4.44 15.29 -19.72
C GLU A 70 -3.98 14.59 -21.02
N ARG A 71 -4.17 13.26 -21.12
CA ARG A 71 -3.92 12.49 -22.35
C ARG A 71 -4.94 12.82 -23.45
N LYS A 72 -6.23 12.96 -23.11
CA LYS A 72 -7.26 13.36 -24.08
C LYS A 72 -7.04 14.79 -24.59
N GLU A 73 -6.65 15.72 -23.72
CA GLU A 73 -6.45 17.12 -24.08
C GLU A 73 -5.21 17.32 -24.97
N LYS A 74 -4.11 16.58 -24.71
CA LYS A 74 -2.94 16.57 -25.61
C LYS A 74 -3.25 15.94 -26.98
N SER A 75 -4.19 15.00 -27.05
CA SER A 75 -4.63 14.41 -28.32
C SER A 75 -5.51 15.36 -29.15
N LYS A 76 -6.35 16.18 -28.50
CA LYS A 76 -7.14 17.23 -29.20
C LYS A 76 -6.28 18.39 -29.69
N ARG A 77 -5.25 18.79 -28.95
CA ARG A 77 -4.32 19.87 -29.36
C ARG A 77 -3.40 19.50 -30.52
N ARG A 78 -3.26 18.21 -30.82
CA ARG A 78 -2.43 17.68 -31.93
C ARG A 78 -3.22 17.43 -33.22
N SER A 79 -4.53 17.67 -33.21
CA SER A 79 -5.43 17.43 -34.34
C SER A 79 -5.96 18.73 -34.93
#